data_AF-A0A1V5ZPY3-F1
#
_entry.id   AF-A0A1V5ZPY3-F1
#
_cell.length_a   1.000
_cell.length_b   1.000
_cell.length_c   1.000
_cell.angle_alpha   90.00
_cell.angle_beta   90.00
_cell.angle_gamma   90.00
#
_symmetry.space_group_name_H-M   'P 1'
#
loop_
_entity.id
_entity.type
_entity.pdbx_description
1 polymer ?
#
loop_
_entity_poly.entity_id
_entity_poly.type
_entity_poly.pdbx_seq_one_letter_code
_entity_poly.pdbx_strand_id
1 'polypeptide(L)'
;MVAVERLGGHDSPDNESETHPADLDKDWFLKMEEATAYLTGWQLSVNPMKYAIRAAYLWQKGGFYTSNVDEAPPQCWVVLPQ
;
A
#
# COMPACT_ATOMS: atom_id res chain seq x y z
N MET A 1 -17.43 12.56 43.47
CA MET A 1 -17.24 12.64 42.01
C MET A 1 -17.76 11.35 41.42
N VAL A 2 -18.71 11.44 40.50
CA VAL A 2 -19.44 10.31 39.91
C VAL A 2 -18.54 9.58 38.93
N ALA A 3 -18.57 8.24 38.97
CA ALA A 3 -17.97 7.38 37.97
C ALA A 3 -18.70 7.56 36.63
N VAL A 4 -17.94 7.69 35.53
CA VAL A 4 -18.47 7.57 34.18
C VAL A 4 -17.75 6.39 33.53
N GLU A 5 -18.41 5.24 33.52
CA GLU A 5 -18.14 4.17 32.55
C GLU A 5 -18.96 4.41 31.27
N ARG A 6 -18.44 3.84 30.17
CA ARG A 6 -19.00 3.68 28.80
C ARG A 6 -18.77 4.90 27.90
N LEU A 7 -18.30 4.76 26.65
CA LEU A 7 -18.72 3.90 25.54
C LEU A 7 -17.48 3.66 24.63
N GLY A 8 -17.15 2.48 24.13
CA GLY A 8 -17.86 1.83 23.02
C GLY A 8 -16.98 1.88 21.75
N GLY A 9 -16.50 0.70 21.32
CA GLY A 9 -16.25 0.30 19.93
C GLY A 9 -15.28 1.11 19.07
N HIS A 10 -14.11 0.52 18.81
CA HIS A 10 -13.66 0.42 17.43
C HIS A 10 -12.94 -0.93 17.29
N ASP A 11 -13.71 -1.98 16.99
CA ASP A 11 -13.16 -3.04 16.16
C ASP A 11 -12.72 -2.32 14.88
N SER A 12 -11.44 -1.99 14.75
CA SER A 12 -10.89 -1.54 13.47
C SER A 12 -10.99 -2.70 12.50
N PRO A 13 -11.81 -2.63 11.44
CA PRO A 13 -11.88 -3.69 10.45
C PRO A 13 -10.70 -3.65 9.47
N ASP A 14 -9.59 -2.98 9.82
CA ASP A 14 -8.59 -2.53 8.86
C ASP A 14 -7.34 -3.43 8.86
N ASN A 15 -7.51 -4.73 9.08
CA ASN A 15 -6.54 -5.72 8.60
C ASN A 15 -7.06 -6.36 7.30
N GLU A 16 -7.67 -5.52 6.45
CA GLU A 16 -7.63 -5.79 5.02
C GLU A 16 -6.21 -5.47 4.57
N SER A 17 -5.56 -6.47 4.02
CA SER A 17 -4.37 -6.36 3.17
C SER A 17 -4.50 -5.17 2.21
N GLU A 18 -3.98 -4.00 2.56
CA GLU A 18 -4.14 -2.80 1.74
C GLU A 18 -3.27 -2.91 0.48
N THR A 19 -3.90 -2.76 -0.70
CA THR A 19 -3.17 -2.70 -1.98
C THR A 19 -2.16 -1.56 -1.97
N HIS A 20 -1.13 -1.65 -2.81
CA HIS A 20 -0.21 -0.54 -2.96
C HIS A 20 -1.00 0.69 -3.44
N PRO A 21 -0.82 1.91 -2.89
CA PRO A 21 -1.57 3.11 -3.33
C PRO A 21 -1.37 3.55 -4.79
N ALA A 22 -0.50 2.86 -5.52
CA ALA A 22 -0.25 3.07 -6.94
C ALA A 22 -1.12 2.16 -7.81
N ASP A 23 -1.61 1.06 -7.25
CA ASP A 23 -2.52 0.11 -7.87
C ASP A 23 -3.94 0.70 -7.78
N LEU A 24 -4.34 1.39 -8.84
CA LEU A 24 -5.53 2.24 -8.84
C LEU A 24 -6.80 1.44 -9.14
N ASP A 25 -6.68 0.36 -9.89
CA ASP A 25 -7.77 -0.58 -10.16
C ASP A 25 -7.86 -1.71 -9.14
N LYS A 26 -6.89 -1.82 -8.22
CA LYS A 26 -6.84 -2.73 -7.07
C LYS A 26 -6.84 -4.20 -7.48
N ASP A 27 -6.18 -4.51 -8.60
CA ASP A 27 -6.14 -5.85 -9.17
C ASP A 27 -4.94 -6.69 -8.68
N TRP A 28 -4.15 -6.16 -7.74
CA TRP A 28 -2.93 -6.76 -7.20
C TRP A 28 -1.80 -6.88 -8.24
N PHE A 29 -1.85 -6.05 -9.27
CA PHE A 29 -0.88 -6.01 -10.36
C PHE A 29 -0.48 -4.58 -10.72
N LEU A 30 0.76 -4.21 -10.40
CA LEU A 30 1.27 -2.90 -10.81
C LEU A 30 1.74 -2.90 -12.27
N LYS A 31 0.95 -2.26 -13.14
CA LYS A 31 1.34 -1.99 -14.52
C LYS A 31 2.27 -0.77 -14.63
N MET A 32 2.92 -0.63 -15.79
CA MET A 32 3.88 0.44 -16.05
C MET A 32 3.30 1.84 -15.82
N GLU A 33 2.06 2.07 -16.26
CA GLU A 33 1.39 3.37 -16.18
C GLU A 33 1.19 3.81 -14.73
N GLU A 34 0.79 2.89 -13.86
CA GLU A 34 0.60 3.11 -12.43
C GLU A 34 1.90 3.39 -11.71
N ALA A 35 2.92 2.57 -11.93
CA ALA A 35 4.24 2.78 -11.35
C ALA A 35 4.86 4.11 -11.80
N THR A 36 4.71 4.47 -13.07
CA THR A 36 5.24 5.72 -13.64
C THR A 36 4.46 6.94 -13.15
N ALA A 37 3.13 6.85 -13.05
CA ALA A 37 2.30 7.92 -12.48
C ALA A 37 2.68 8.17 -11.02
N TYR A 38 2.91 7.10 -10.25
CA TYR A 38 3.30 7.24 -8.85
C TYR A 38 4.71 7.84 -8.67
N LEU A 39 5.66 7.44 -9.53
CA LEU A 39 7.00 8.06 -9.62
C LEU A 39 6.93 9.55 -9.98
N THR A 40 6.09 9.92 -10.94
CA THR A 40 5.87 11.31 -11.34
C THR A 40 5.28 12.11 -10.18
N GLY A 41 4.29 11.54 -9.48
CA GLY A 41 3.74 12.14 -8.27
C GLY A 41 4.78 12.35 -7.17
N TRP A 42 5.75 11.44 -7.02
CA TRP A 42 6.87 11.65 -6.10
C TRP A 42 7.77 12.81 -6.53
N GLN A 43 8.12 12.90 -7.82
CA GLN A 43 8.94 14.00 -8.35
C GLN A 43 8.27 15.38 -8.17
N LEU A 44 6.94 15.41 -8.16
CA LEU A 44 6.13 16.62 -7.90
C LEU A 44 5.80 16.83 -6.42
N SER A 45 6.40 16.05 -5.50
CA SER A 45 6.15 16.12 -4.04
C SER A 45 4.71 15.80 -3.60
N VAL A 46 3.95 15.07 -4.42
CA VAL A 46 2.59 14.60 -4.12
C VAL A 46 2.61 13.24 -3.42
N ASN A 47 3.53 12.35 -3.81
CA ASN A 47 3.61 10.98 -3.29
C ASN A 47 4.90 10.73 -2.49
N PRO A 48 4.87 9.85 -1.46
CA PRO A 48 6.08 9.46 -0.75
C PRO A 48 7.08 8.71 -1.64
N MET A 49 8.35 9.12 -1.62
CA MET A 49 9.44 8.48 -2.38
C MET A 49 9.49 6.97 -2.16
N LYS A 50 9.38 6.53 -0.90
CA LYS A 50 9.49 5.12 -0.51
C LYS A 50 8.40 4.25 -1.15
N TYR A 51 7.21 4.79 -1.40
CA TYR A 51 6.12 4.09 -2.08
C TYR A 51 6.33 4.11 -3.59
N ALA A 52 6.82 5.22 -4.16
CA ALA A 52 7.15 5.29 -5.58
C ALA A 52 8.25 4.29 -5.99
N ILE A 53 9.32 4.19 -5.19
CA ILE A 53 10.38 3.20 -5.41
C ILE A 53 9.83 1.77 -5.29
N ARG A 54 8.92 1.50 -4.35
CA ARG A 54 8.33 0.17 -4.21
C ARG A 54 7.41 -0.18 -5.36
N ALA A 55 6.57 0.75 -5.82
CA ALA A 55 5.73 0.54 -6.99
C ALA A 55 6.57 0.19 -8.23
N ALA A 56 7.66 0.95 -8.45
CA ALA A 56 8.59 0.69 -9.54
C ALA A 56 9.28 -0.67 -9.42
N TYR A 57 9.68 -1.06 -8.21
CA TYR A 57 10.27 -2.38 -7.94
C TYR A 57 9.30 -3.52 -8.25
N LEU A 58 8.05 -3.43 -7.79
CA LEU A 58 7.02 -4.45 -8.04
C LEU A 58 6.74 -4.61 -9.54
N TRP A 59 6.54 -3.49 -10.24
CA TRP A 59 6.39 -3.47 -11.70
C TRP A 59 7.58 -4.13 -12.41
N GLN A 60 8.82 -3.78 -12.05
CA GLN A 60 10.03 -4.38 -12.65
C GLN A 60 10.17 -5.89 -12.39
N LYS A 61 9.48 -6.42 -11.37
CA LYS A 61 9.47 -7.86 -11.03
C LYS A 61 8.28 -8.61 -11.63
N GLY A 62 7.52 -7.99 -12.54
CA GLY A 62 6.39 -8.62 -13.21
C GLY A 62 5.02 -8.19 -12.67
N GLY A 63 4.98 -7.19 -11.80
CA GLY A 63 3.73 -6.50 -11.42
C GLY A 63 2.91 -7.19 -10.34
N PHE A 64 2.77 -8.52 -10.35
CA PHE A 64 1.98 -9.24 -9.34
C PHE A 64 2.63 -9.19 -7.96
N TYR A 65 1.80 -8.89 -6.95
CA TYR A 65 2.23 -8.78 -5.57
C TYR A 65 1.13 -9.19 -4.58
N THR A 66 1.49 -9.30 -3.31
CA THR A 66 0.57 -9.50 -2.19
C THR A 66 0.96 -8.60 -1.03
N SER A 67 0.13 -8.51 0.01
CA SER A 67 0.48 -7.82 1.25
C SER A 67 0.98 -8.80 2.31
N ASN A 68 2.03 -8.43 3.03
CA ASN A 68 2.48 -9.05 4.27
C ASN A 68 2.19 -8.09 5.43
N VAL A 69 1.25 -8.47 6.29
CA VAL A 69 0.78 -7.66 7.42
C VAL A 69 1.80 -7.58 8.58
N ASP A 70 2.78 -8.48 8.59
CA ASP A 70 3.87 -8.48 9.58
C ASP A 70 4.97 -7.47 9.26
N GLU A 71 4.91 -6.83 8.09
CA GLU A 71 5.89 -5.83 7.64
C GLU A 71 5.26 -4.44 7.55
N ALA A 72 6.06 -3.40 7.81
CA ALA A 72 5.61 -2.02 7.66
C ALA A 72 5.76 -1.54 6.20
N PRO A 73 4.90 -0.62 5.71
CA PRO A 73 5.09 0.00 4.42
C PRO A 73 6.45 0.73 4.26
N PRO A 74 7.20 0.48 3.18
CA PRO A 74 6.75 -0.17 1.95
C PRO A 74 7.10 -1.66 1.81
N GLN A 75 7.66 -2.30 2.84
CA GLN A 75 8.12 -3.69 2.71
C GLN A 75 6.96 -4.70 2.69
N CYS A 76 5.83 -4.33 3.28
CA CYS A 76 4.60 -5.13 3.24
C CYS A 76 4.14 -5.55 1.84
N TRP A 77 4.41 -4.81 0.77
CA TRP A 77 3.98 -5.21 -0.58
C TRP A 77 5.01 -6.14 -1.21
N VAL A 78 4.80 -7.44 -1.15
CA VAL A 78 5.78 -8.48 -1.52
C VAL A 78 5.52 -9.01 -2.93
N VAL A 79 6.57 -9.12 -3.74
CA VAL A 79 6.51 -9.67 -5.10
C VAL A 79 6.02 -11.12 -5.06
N LEU A 80 5.09 -11.47 -5.94
CA LEU A 80 4.73 -12.86 -6.19
C LEU A 80 5.68 -13.47 -7.24
N PRO A 81 6.20 -14.69 -7.02
CA PRO A 81 6.98 -15.41 -8.03
C PRO A 81 6.15 -15.61 -9.31
N GLN A 82 6.80 -15.45 -10.45
CA GLN A 82 6.25 -15.66 -11.80
C GLN A 82 6.80 -16.97 -12.37
#